data_AF-A0A2I0QBP8-F1
#
_entry.id   AF-A0A2I0QBP8-F1
#
_cell.length_a   1.000
_cell.length_b   1.000
_cell.length_c   1.000
_cell.angle_alpha   90.00
_cell.angle_beta   90.00
_cell.angle_gamma   90.00
#
_symmetry.space_group_name_H-M   'P 1'
#
loop_
_entity.id
_entity.type
_entity.pdbx_description
1 polymer ?
#
loop_
_entity_poly.entity_id
_entity_poly.type
_entity_poly.pdbx_seq_one_letter_code
_entity_poly.pdbx_strand_id
1 'polypeptide(L)'
;MKIFKITLILLLASLTSCQSQNKKDTVSLNYNAQTRGFQLSILLENNLLEVTKNNETHQIELAEIQLNEIIKMVKKIDFLVLKSNISIDDLAVDKAIKGEFELNFNGELFTFEFDHNNAPESIQELLSKLQSFDTARE
;
A
#
# COMPACT_ATOMS: atom_id res chain seq x y z
N MET A 1 -72.54 15.74 -1.44
CA MET A 1 -71.77 14.51 -1.16
C MET A 1 -70.51 14.51 -2.02
N LYS A 2 -69.43 13.92 -1.49
CA LYS A 2 -68.02 14.24 -1.72
C LYS A 2 -67.55 14.18 -3.19
N ILE A 3 -66.60 15.08 -3.45
CA ILE A 3 -66.14 15.59 -4.73
C ILE A 3 -64.94 14.76 -5.20
N PHE A 4 -64.92 14.48 -6.50
CA PHE A 4 -63.78 14.26 -7.40
C PHE A 4 -62.61 13.33 -7.03
N LYS A 5 -62.41 12.38 -7.95
CA LYS A 5 -61.16 11.69 -8.27
C LYS A 5 -60.01 12.70 -8.35
N ILE A 6 -59.00 12.55 -7.48
CA ILE A 6 -57.68 13.14 -7.65
C ILE A 6 -56.66 12.01 -7.55
N THR A 7 -56.30 11.52 -8.74
CA THR A 7 -54.92 11.37 -9.19
C THR A 7 -53.94 10.66 -8.25
N LEU A 8 -53.85 9.34 -8.46
CA LEU A 8 -52.60 8.60 -8.66
C LEU A 8 -51.48 9.52 -9.18
N ILE A 9 -50.56 9.97 -8.32
CA ILE A 9 -49.14 10.32 -8.56
C ILE A 9 -48.58 10.72 -7.19
N LEU A 10 -48.09 9.76 -6.41
CA LEU A 10 -47.07 10.00 -5.39
C LEU A 10 -46.36 8.69 -5.04
N LEU A 11 -45.82 8.01 -6.07
CA LEU A 11 -45.01 6.81 -5.90
C LEU A 11 -43.81 6.82 -6.85
N LEU A 12 -43.13 7.97 -6.98
CA LEU A 12 -41.98 8.14 -7.88
C LEU A 12 -40.78 8.90 -7.26
N ALA A 13 -40.67 8.96 -5.92
CA ALA A 13 -39.56 9.70 -5.28
C ALA A 13 -38.62 8.84 -4.42
N SER A 14 -38.70 7.51 -4.45
CA SER A 14 -37.77 6.64 -3.73
C SER A 14 -36.96 5.74 -4.67
N LEU A 15 -36.47 6.31 -5.77
CA LEU A 15 -35.24 5.86 -6.41
C LEU A 15 -34.12 6.81 -5.97
N THR A 16 -33.89 6.89 -4.66
CA THR A 16 -32.55 7.24 -4.20
C THR A 16 -31.68 6.09 -4.68
N SER A 17 -31.04 6.29 -5.84
CA SER A 17 -29.93 5.47 -6.26
C SER A 17 -28.94 5.49 -5.10
N CYS A 18 -28.96 4.41 -4.33
CA CYS A 18 -27.85 4.04 -3.48
C CYS A 18 -26.74 3.73 -4.49
N GLN A 19 -26.07 4.78 -4.99
CA GLN A 19 -24.77 4.63 -5.59
C GLN A 19 -23.96 4.01 -4.45
N SER A 20 -23.73 2.69 -4.56
CA SER A 20 -22.65 2.04 -3.83
C SER A 20 -21.44 2.93 -4.06
N GLN A 21 -21.11 3.75 -3.07
CA GLN A 21 -19.87 4.50 -3.07
C GLN A 21 -18.81 3.42 -3.01
N ASN A 22 -18.29 3.04 -4.17
CA ASN A 22 -17.20 2.10 -4.27
C ASN A 22 -16.06 2.73 -3.49
N LYS A 23 -15.89 2.27 -2.24
CA LYS A 23 -14.86 2.78 -1.35
C LYS A 23 -13.54 2.45 -2.05
N LYS A 24 -12.87 3.49 -2.55
CA LYS A 24 -11.58 3.33 -3.21
C LYS A 24 -10.61 2.74 -2.18
N ASP A 25 -9.91 1.68 -2.57
CA ASP A 25 -8.95 1.08 -1.67
C ASP A 25 -7.87 2.11 -1.32
N THR A 26 -7.49 2.15 -0.04
CA THR A 26 -6.45 3.03 0.48
C THR A 26 -5.26 2.20 0.89
N VAL A 27 -4.06 2.64 0.51
CA VAL A 27 -2.81 2.00 0.89
C VAL A 27 -1.83 3.06 1.39
N SER A 28 -1.20 2.81 2.54
CA SER A 28 0.04 3.46 2.93
C SER A 28 1.07 2.41 3.32
N LEU A 29 2.34 2.70 3.05
CA LEU A 29 3.44 1.78 3.29
C LEU A 29 4.63 2.56 3.84
N ASN A 30 5.25 2.02 4.89
CA ASN A 30 6.52 2.48 5.40
C ASN A 30 7.46 1.29 5.47
N TYR A 31 8.57 1.37 4.75
CA TYR A 31 9.62 0.36 4.75
C TYR A 31 10.97 1.00 5.05
N ASN A 32 11.71 0.45 6.00
CA ASN A 32 13.05 0.91 6.33
C ASN A 32 14.00 -0.28 6.48
N ALA A 33 15.06 -0.29 5.69
CA ALA A 33 16.15 -1.25 5.77
C ALA A 33 17.49 -0.53 5.85
N GLN A 34 18.24 -0.75 6.94
CA GLN A 34 19.47 -0.01 7.20
C GLN A 34 20.56 -0.88 7.85
N THR A 35 21.80 -0.67 7.41
CA THR A 35 23.03 -1.06 8.11
C THR A 35 24.04 0.08 8.07
N ARG A 36 25.29 -0.17 8.50
CA ARG A 36 26.38 0.82 8.44
C ARG A 36 26.76 1.24 7.02
N GLY A 37 26.47 0.42 6.01
CA GLY A 37 26.88 0.66 4.62
C GLY A 37 25.73 0.65 3.60
N PHE A 38 24.49 0.52 4.07
CA PHE A 38 23.31 0.43 3.21
C PHE A 38 22.14 1.15 3.88
N GLN A 39 21.38 1.90 3.10
CA GLN A 39 20.10 2.47 3.51
C GLN A 39 19.11 2.40 2.36
N LEU A 40 17.91 1.89 2.66
CA LEU A 40 16.73 2.00 1.83
C LEU A 40 15.53 2.36 2.72
N SER A 41 14.90 3.49 2.44
CA SER A 41 13.61 3.89 3.03
C SER A 41 12.60 4.07 1.91
N ILE A 42 11.40 3.54 2.06
CA ILE A 42 10.29 3.72 1.12
C ILE A 42 9.07 4.14 1.92
N LEU A 43 8.54 5.32 1.63
CA LEU A 43 7.32 5.84 2.23
C LEU A 43 6.30 6.10 1.13
N LEU A 44 5.15 5.44 1.20
CA LEU A 44 3.99 5.70 0.35
C LEU A 44 2.85 6.17 1.24
N GLU A 45 2.45 7.43 1.07
CA GLU A 45 1.30 8.02 1.76
C GLU A 45 0.37 8.64 0.73
N ASN A 46 -0.88 8.16 0.67
CA ASN A 46 -1.84 8.48 -0.37
C ASN A 46 -1.32 8.13 -1.78
N ASN A 47 -0.93 9.14 -2.57
CA ASN A 47 -0.33 8.99 -3.88
C ASN A 47 1.11 9.51 -3.91
N LEU A 48 1.67 9.90 -2.76
CA LEU A 48 3.02 10.42 -2.68
C LEU A 48 3.98 9.31 -2.28
N LEU A 49 4.94 9.02 -3.16
CA LEU A 49 5.99 8.06 -2.94
C LEU A 49 7.31 8.79 -2.70
N GLU A 50 7.94 8.51 -1.56
CA GLU A 50 9.29 8.95 -1.22
C GLU A 50 10.19 7.71 -1.12
N VAL A 51 11.33 7.75 -1.80
CA VAL A 51 12.35 6.70 -1.77
C VAL A 51 13.66 7.35 -1.37
N THR A 52 14.24 6.90 -0.25
CA THR A 52 15.59 7.28 0.18
C THR A 52 16.52 6.10 -0.02
N LYS A 53 17.59 6.30 -0.79
CA LYS A 53 18.66 5.31 -0.96
C LYS A 53 20.01 5.96 -0.68
N ASN A 54 20.75 5.43 0.29
CA ASN A 54 22.09 5.92 0.64
C ASN A 54 22.21 7.46 0.80
N ASN A 55 21.25 8.07 1.51
CA ASN A 55 21.10 9.52 1.75
C ASN A 55 20.58 10.36 0.56
N GLU A 56 20.24 9.75 -0.57
CA GLU A 56 19.56 10.44 -1.68
C GLU A 56 18.06 10.16 -1.56
N THR A 57 17.26 11.23 -1.39
CA THR A 57 15.80 11.14 -1.25
C THR A 57 15.13 11.71 -2.48
N HIS A 58 14.34 10.88 -3.15
CA HIS A 58 13.53 11.26 -4.30
C HIS A 58 12.05 11.10 -3.97
N GLN A 59 11.25 12.04 -4.47
CA GLN A 59 9.83 12.09 -4.21
C GLN A 59 9.06 12.22 -5.54
N ILE A 60 8.04 11.39 -5.71
CA ILE A 60 7.19 11.37 -6.89
C ILE A 60 5.73 11.26 -6.47
N GLU A 61 4.89 12.05 -7.13
CA GLU A 61 3.45 11.88 -7.06
C GLU A 61 3.03 10.83 -8.10
N LEU A 62 2.52 9.70 -7.63
CA LEU A 62 2.06 8.60 -8.47
C LEU A 62 0.77 8.97 -9.19
N ALA A 63 0.73 8.70 -10.49
CA ALA A 63 -0.50 8.73 -11.26
C ALA A 63 -1.47 7.65 -10.74
N GLU A 64 -2.77 7.87 -10.93
CA GLU A 64 -3.81 6.92 -10.49
C GLU A 64 -3.58 5.50 -11.04
N ILE A 65 -3.06 5.36 -12.26
CA ILE A 65 -2.76 4.06 -12.86
C ILE A 65 -1.62 3.35 -12.10
N GLN A 66 -0.59 4.08 -11.68
CA GLN A 66 0.54 3.54 -10.90
C GLN A 66 0.09 3.13 -9.49
N LEU A 67 -0.70 3.98 -8.82
CA LEU A 67 -1.25 3.67 -7.50
C LEU A 67 -2.18 2.43 -7.55
N ASN A 68 -3.02 2.33 -8.58
CA ASN A 68 -3.87 1.16 -8.79
C ASN A 68 -3.07 -0.12 -9.08
N GLU A 69 -1.90 -0.01 -9.71
CA GLU A 69 -0.99 -1.14 -9.88
C GLU A 69 -0.45 -1.64 -8.52
N ILE A 70 -0.02 -0.71 -7.66
CA ILE A 70 0.43 -1.03 -6.29
C ILE A 70 -0.69 -1.69 -5.47
N ILE A 71 -1.90 -1.13 -5.49
CA ILE A 71 -3.07 -1.70 -4.81
C ILE A 71 -3.34 -3.13 -5.30
N LYS A 72 -3.23 -3.39 -6.61
CA LYS A 72 -3.40 -4.74 -7.17
C LYS A 72 -2.34 -5.71 -6.69
N MET A 73 -1.09 -5.26 -6.53
CA MET A 73 -0.02 -6.09 -5.98
C MET A 73 -0.30 -6.41 -4.51
N VAL A 74 -0.62 -5.40 -3.69
CA VAL A 74 -0.96 -5.57 -2.28
C VAL A 74 -2.11 -6.56 -2.08
N LYS A 75 -3.17 -6.48 -2.87
CA LYS A 75 -4.31 -7.41 -2.81
C LYS A 75 -3.97 -8.88 -3.11
N LYS A 76 -2.86 -9.14 -3.81
CA LYS A 76 -2.41 -10.51 -4.11
C LYS A 76 -1.58 -11.11 -2.99
N ILE A 77 -1.09 -10.29 -2.06
CA ILE A 77 -0.29 -10.74 -0.93
C ILE A 77 -1.22 -11.34 0.12
N ASP A 78 -0.97 -12.58 0.49
CA ASP A 78 -1.64 -13.20 1.63
C ASP A 78 -0.88 -12.86 2.92
N PHE A 79 -1.25 -11.75 3.54
CA PHE A 79 -0.60 -11.26 4.76
C PHE A 79 -0.81 -12.20 5.96
N LEU A 80 -1.80 -13.09 5.94
CA LEU A 80 -2.08 -14.02 7.04
C LEU A 80 -1.06 -15.15 7.14
N VAL A 81 -0.42 -15.49 6.01
CA VAL A 81 0.61 -16.55 5.97
C VAL A 81 2.03 -16.01 6.07
N LEU A 82 2.22 -14.69 5.89
CA LEU A 82 3.52 -14.05 6.03
C LEU A 82 4.04 -14.15 7.45
N LYS A 83 5.36 -14.32 7.57
CA LYS A 83 6.07 -14.35 8.84
C LYS A 83 7.33 -13.51 8.73
N SER A 84 7.63 -12.80 9.81
CA SER A 84 8.94 -12.20 9.99
C SER A 84 10.02 -13.27 9.95
N ASN A 85 11.11 -13.00 9.25
CA ASN A 85 12.18 -13.97 9.01
C ASN A 85 13.56 -13.43 9.40
N ILE A 86 13.59 -12.41 10.25
CA ILE A 86 14.83 -11.86 10.78
C ILE A 86 15.42 -12.78 11.86
N SER A 87 16.75 -12.92 11.84
CA SER A 87 17.51 -13.73 12.79
C SER A 87 18.43 -12.82 13.62
N ILE A 88 18.29 -12.89 14.94
CA ILE A 88 19.10 -12.07 15.87
C ILE A 88 20.59 -12.42 15.73
N ASP A 89 20.92 -13.70 15.55
CA ASP A 89 22.29 -14.16 15.38
C ASP A 89 22.90 -13.63 14.08
N ASP A 90 22.12 -13.61 12.99
CA ASP A 90 22.57 -13.05 11.71
C ASP A 90 22.73 -11.52 11.79
N LEU A 91 21.88 -10.83 12.54
CA LEU A 91 22.06 -9.40 12.81
C LEU A 91 23.31 -9.12 13.65
N ALA A 92 23.59 -9.94 14.66
CA ALA A 92 24.73 -9.73 15.56
C ALA A 92 26.09 -9.85 14.86
N VAL A 93 26.15 -10.56 13.73
CA VAL A 93 27.36 -10.73 12.92
C VAL A 93 27.30 -9.95 11.60
N ASP A 94 26.41 -8.95 11.49
CA ASP A 94 26.21 -8.11 10.30
C ASP A 94 25.94 -8.92 9.00
N LYS A 95 25.31 -10.10 9.12
CA LYS A 95 24.99 -10.99 7.99
C LYS A 95 23.61 -10.72 7.37
N ALA A 96 22.70 -10.10 8.12
CA ALA A 96 21.37 -9.72 7.65
C ALA A 96 21.16 -8.20 7.72
N ILE A 97 20.31 -7.68 6.84
CA ILE A 97 19.88 -6.28 6.87
C ILE A 97 18.45 -6.27 7.42
N LYS A 98 18.25 -5.75 8.63
CA LYS A 98 16.89 -5.64 9.19
C LYS A 98 16.06 -4.70 8.32
N GLY A 99 14.98 -5.21 7.74
CA GLY A 99 13.95 -4.47 7.02
C GLY A 99 12.66 -4.45 7.83
N GLU A 100 12.29 -3.28 8.33
CA GLU A 100 11.03 -3.03 9.02
C GLU A 100 9.98 -2.68 7.97
N PHE A 101 8.89 -3.46 7.90
CA PHE A 101 7.82 -3.30 6.95
C PHE A 101 6.52 -3.02 7.70
N GLU A 102 5.88 -1.90 7.37
CA GLU A 102 4.55 -1.52 7.85
C GLU A 102 3.66 -1.16 6.65
N LEU A 103 2.46 -1.73 6.61
CA LEU A 103 1.47 -1.49 5.58
C LEU A 103 0.12 -1.25 6.24
N ASN A 104 -0.52 -0.13 5.91
CA ASN A 104 -1.92 0.08 6.18
C ASN A 104 -2.71 -0.12 4.89
N PHE A 105 -3.56 -1.15 4.86
CA PHE A 105 -4.44 -1.42 3.74
C PHE A 105 -5.90 -1.37 4.18
N ASN A 106 -6.67 -0.42 3.64
CA ASN A 106 -8.07 -0.21 4.00
C ASN A 106 -8.35 -0.03 5.51
N GLY A 107 -7.37 0.44 6.27
CA GLY A 107 -7.46 0.62 7.72
C GLY A 107 -6.95 -0.58 8.53
N GLU A 108 -6.55 -1.68 7.88
CA GLU A 108 -5.92 -2.82 8.52
C GLU A 108 -4.39 -2.66 8.48
N LEU A 109 -3.75 -2.78 9.65
CA LEU A 109 -2.32 -2.60 9.82
C LEU A 109 -1.61 -3.95 9.82
N PHE A 110 -0.60 -4.09 8.96
CA PHE A 110 0.28 -5.24 8.88
C PHE A 110 1.72 -4.82 9.14
N THR A 111 2.39 -5.48 10.09
CA THR A 111 3.77 -5.16 10.46
C THR A 111 4.62 -6.43 10.45
N PHE A 112 5.79 -6.38 9.82
CA PHE A 112 6.73 -7.49 9.74
C PHE A 112 8.17 -6.99 9.78
N GLU A 113 9.06 -7.83 10.30
CA GLU A 113 10.50 -7.65 10.17
C GLU A 113 11.06 -8.72 9.23
N PHE A 114 11.74 -8.28 8.17
CA PHE A 114 12.37 -9.17 7.20
C PHE A 114 13.89 -9.00 7.19
N ASP A 115 14.63 -10.03 6.85
CA ASP A 115 15.95 -9.81 6.24
C ASP A 115 15.72 -9.22 4.85
N HIS A 116 16.14 -7.98 4.61
CA HIS A 116 15.95 -7.28 3.34
C HIS A 116 16.42 -8.13 2.14
N ASN A 117 17.53 -8.84 2.30
CA ASN A 117 18.11 -9.68 1.24
C ASN A 117 17.33 -10.98 1.00
N ASN A 118 16.43 -11.35 1.92
CA ASN A 118 15.70 -12.61 1.89
C ASN A 118 14.23 -12.43 2.27
N ALA A 119 13.63 -11.27 1.98
CA ALA A 119 12.21 -11.02 2.24
C ALA A 119 11.35 -11.97 1.37
N PRO A 120 10.09 -12.26 1.74
CA PRO A 120 9.19 -13.03 0.88
C PRO A 120 9.11 -12.44 -0.54
N GLU A 121 9.03 -13.29 -1.56
CA GLU A 121 9.06 -12.89 -2.98
C GLU A 121 8.06 -11.77 -3.29
N SER A 122 6.83 -11.88 -2.81
CA SER A 122 5.79 -10.87 -3.02
C SER A 122 6.11 -9.50 -2.39
N ILE A 123 6.86 -9.50 -1.28
CA ILE A 123 7.35 -8.26 -0.65
C ILE A 123 8.50 -7.69 -1.47
N GLN A 124 9.46 -8.51 -1.91
CA GLN A 124 10.54 -8.05 -2.79
C GLN A 124 10.01 -7.46 -4.11
N GLU A 125 9.01 -8.08 -4.72
CA GLU A 125 8.35 -7.58 -5.92
C GLU A 125 7.70 -6.21 -5.67
N LEU A 126 6.96 -6.05 -4.57
CA LEU A 126 6.33 -4.78 -4.20
C LEU A 126 7.38 -3.67 -3.98
N LEU A 127 8.42 -3.94 -3.19
CA LEU A 127 9.49 -2.97 -2.92
C LEU A 127 10.26 -2.60 -4.19
N SER A 128 10.51 -3.57 -5.07
CA SER A 128 11.17 -3.34 -6.35
C SER A 128 10.30 -2.49 -7.28
N LYS A 129 8.98 -2.74 -7.29
CA LYS A 129 8.05 -1.95 -8.10
C LYS A 129 8.00 -0.50 -7.63
N LEU A 130 7.94 -0.26 -6.32
CA LEU A 130 7.97 1.11 -5.76
C LEU A 130 9.26 1.83 -6.17
N GLN A 131 10.42 1.18 -6.03
CA GLN A 131 11.70 1.75 -6.49
C GLN A 131 11.73 2.00 -8.01
N SER A 132 11.05 1.20 -8.83
CA SER A 132 11.05 1.41 -10.29
C SER A 132 10.41 2.73 -10.73
N PHE A 133 9.53 3.30 -9.90
CA PHE A 133 8.92 4.62 -10.17
C PHE A 133 9.87 5.78 -9.91
N ASP A 134 10.91 5.55 -9.10
CA ASP A 134 12.01 6.49 -8.90
C ASP A 134 12.91 6.55 -10.16
N THR A 135 13.28 5.38 -10.70
CA THR A 135 14.22 5.28 -11.83
C THR A 135 13.62 5.67 -13.19
N ALA A 136 12.31 5.84 -13.32
CA ALA A 136 11.63 6.10 -14.60
C ALA A 136 11.81 7.54 -15.16
N ARG A 137 12.79 8.30 -14.67
CA ARG A 137 13.11 9.68 -15.08
C ARG A 137 14.46 9.86 -15.78
N GLU A 138 15.19 8.78 -16.03
CA GLU A 138 16.42 8.79 -16.86
C GLU A 138 16.17 8.40 -18.32
#